data_AF-A0A970M267-F1
#
_entry.id   AF-A0A970M267-F1
#
_cell.length_a   1.000
_cell.length_b   1.000
_cell.length_c   1.000
_cell.angle_alpha   90.00
_cell.angle_beta   90.00
_cell.angle_gamma   90.00
#
_symmetry.space_group_name_H-M   'P 1'
#
loop_
_entity.id
_entity.type
_entity.pdbx_description
1 polymer ?
#
loop_
_entity_poly.entity_id
_entity_poly.type
_entity_poly.pdbx_seq_one_letter_code
_entity_poly.pdbx_strand_id
1 'polypeptide(L)'
;MERKECYETLRERFLATMYDELMPGILHNFANPLNGIMGRAKLLQRRLDDHVRKVRERYPDLAFGMKEDYEKLLKDIASINRESDKFSDLFWDVARKFQGIAEVRPEKINLSQLLAAEMRFTDFYLPFKHEVKKHVELMEDLPEVTGSLADYSLSFFALIRRAMTAMRNEPQRVFFLSTDGDDGKVYVRLRDSGGPFQEAIIRFADQLEQGGEVAAPDADLDGFFHACLLLKHHRAHIHLSREGAYNAVTVAIPYR
;
A
#
# COMPACT_ATOMS: atom_id res chain seq x y z
N MET A 1 -29.11 26.23 -8.94
CA MET A 1 -27.99 25.27 -8.97
C MET A 1 -27.11 25.62 -10.14
N GLU A 2 -25.90 26.11 -9.86
CA GLU A 2 -24.93 26.43 -10.92
C GLU A 2 -24.40 25.15 -11.57
N ARG A 3 -24.00 25.18 -12.85
CA ARG A 3 -23.44 24.01 -13.55
C ARG A 3 -22.32 23.32 -12.74
N LYS A 4 -21.47 24.12 -12.07
CA LYS A 4 -20.36 23.63 -11.24
C LYS A 4 -20.88 22.76 -10.08
N GLU A 5 -21.90 23.22 -9.38
CA GLU A 5 -22.53 22.50 -8.27
C GLU A 5 -23.16 21.17 -8.74
N CYS A 6 -23.83 21.18 -9.89
CA CYS A 6 -24.35 19.95 -10.51
C CYS A 6 -23.23 18.95 -10.84
N TYR A 7 -22.13 19.43 -11.42
CA TYR A 7 -20.99 18.60 -11.78
C TYR A 7 -20.32 17.98 -10.56
N GLU A 8 -20.05 18.78 -9.53
CA GLU A 8 -19.43 18.31 -8.29
C GLU A 8 -20.29 17.25 -7.59
N THR A 9 -21.60 17.50 -7.49
CA THR A 9 -22.53 16.54 -6.92
C THR A 9 -22.53 15.20 -7.68
N LEU A 10 -22.53 15.24 -9.02
CA LEU A 10 -22.47 14.02 -9.84
C LEU A 10 -21.13 13.30 -9.71
N ARG A 11 -20.03 14.06 -9.62
CA ARG A 11 -18.67 13.53 -9.43
C ARG A 11 -18.54 12.82 -8.09
N GLU A 12 -19.00 13.44 -7.00
CA GLU A 12 -18.98 12.85 -5.66
C GLU A 12 -19.81 11.58 -5.58
N ARG A 13 -21.03 11.59 -6.15
CA ARG A 13 -21.87 10.39 -6.22
C ARG A 13 -21.21 9.27 -7.00
N PHE A 14 -20.59 9.57 -8.14
CA PHE A 14 -19.86 8.58 -8.92
C PHE A 14 -18.67 8.00 -8.13
N LEU A 15 -17.91 8.85 -7.43
CA LEU A 15 -16.78 8.39 -6.60
C LEU A 15 -17.24 7.50 -5.44
N ALA A 16 -18.40 7.79 -4.83
CA ALA A 16 -18.99 6.92 -3.81
C ALA A 16 -19.40 5.56 -4.39
N THR A 17 -20.12 5.54 -5.52
CA THR A 17 -20.49 4.28 -6.20
C THR A 17 -19.27 3.50 -6.69
N MET A 18 -18.22 4.20 -7.13
CA MET A 18 -16.95 3.57 -7.50
C MET A 18 -16.41 2.74 -6.35
N TYR A 19 -16.47 3.29 -5.15
CA TYR A 19 -15.92 2.72 -3.94
C TYR A 19 -16.75 1.54 -3.41
N ASP A 20 -18.06 1.73 -3.25
CA ASP A 20 -18.97 0.77 -2.60
C ASP A 20 -19.41 -0.38 -3.52
N GLU A 21 -19.54 -0.14 -4.83
CA GLU A 21 -20.17 -1.08 -5.76
C GLU A 21 -19.24 -1.51 -6.90
N LEU A 22 -18.65 -0.55 -7.62
CA LEU A 22 -17.93 -0.86 -8.86
C LEU A 22 -16.57 -1.51 -8.60
N MET A 23 -15.77 -1.01 -7.65
CA MET A 23 -14.47 -1.61 -7.35
C MET A 23 -14.59 -3.07 -6.91
N PRO A 24 -15.48 -3.45 -5.97
CA PRO A 24 -15.73 -4.86 -5.67
C PRO A 24 -16.09 -5.71 -6.90
N GLY A 25 -16.98 -5.22 -7.76
CA GLY A 25 -17.37 -5.90 -9.00
C GLY A 25 -16.23 -6.02 -10.03
N ILE A 26 -15.44 -4.97 -10.20
CA ILE A 26 -14.24 -4.96 -11.05
C ILE A 26 -13.26 -6.01 -10.54
N LEU A 27 -12.94 -5.99 -9.24
CA LEU A 27 -12.00 -6.93 -8.65
C LEU A 27 -12.46 -8.38 -8.86
N HIS A 28 -13.74 -8.69 -8.60
CA HIS A 28 -14.27 -10.02 -8.88
C HIS A 28 -14.11 -10.43 -10.36
N ASN A 29 -14.42 -9.52 -11.29
CA ASN A 29 -14.32 -9.78 -12.73
C ASN A 29 -12.87 -9.94 -13.23
N PHE A 30 -11.88 -9.38 -12.54
CA PHE A 30 -10.46 -9.58 -12.84
C PHE A 30 -9.89 -10.85 -12.20
N ALA A 31 -10.30 -11.19 -10.98
CA ALA A 31 -9.81 -12.36 -10.26
C ALA A 31 -10.08 -13.66 -11.02
N ASN A 32 -11.27 -13.80 -11.62
CA ASN A 32 -11.67 -15.01 -12.35
C ASN A 32 -10.79 -15.33 -13.57
N PRO A 33 -10.61 -14.43 -14.56
CA PRO A 33 -9.72 -14.70 -15.69
C PRO A 33 -8.26 -14.84 -15.27
N LEU A 34 -7.81 -14.11 -14.24
CA LEU A 34 -6.44 -14.23 -13.72
C LEU A 34 -6.16 -15.62 -13.16
N ASN A 35 -7.05 -16.14 -12.31
CA ASN A 35 -6.98 -17.52 -11.81
C ASN A 35 -7.01 -18.53 -12.97
N GLY A 36 -7.79 -18.26 -14.02
CA GLY A 36 -7.82 -19.05 -15.24
C GLY A 36 -6.48 -19.08 -15.99
N ILE A 37 -5.84 -17.94 -16.17
CA ILE A 37 -4.53 -17.81 -16.82
C ILE A 37 -3.46 -18.56 -16.00
N MET A 38 -3.39 -18.30 -14.69
CA MET A 38 -2.44 -18.95 -13.79
C MET A 38 -2.62 -20.47 -13.78
N GLY A 39 -3.87 -20.94 -13.66
CA GLY A 39 -4.18 -22.37 -13.66
C GLY A 39 -3.78 -23.04 -14.98
N ARG A 40 -4.08 -22.41 -16.12
CA ARG A 40 -3.71 -22.95 -17.44
C ARG A 40 -2.20 -22.93 -17.68
N ALA A 41 -1.49 -21.91 -17.23
CA ALA A 41 -0.04 -21.82 -17.37
C ALA A 41 0.69 -22.88 -16.52
N LYS A 42 0.25 -23.12 -15.27
CA LYS A 42 0.76 -24.20 -14.41
C LYS A 42 0.46 -25.59 -14.99
N LEU A 43 -0.75 -25.78 -15.53
CA LEU A 43 -1.11 -27.03 -16.23
C LEU A 43 -0.28 -27.26 -17.50
N LEU A 44 -0.02 -26.19 -18.27
CA LEU A 44 0.81 -26.26 -19.47
C LEU A 44 2.24 -26.69 -19.14
N GLN A 45 2.83 -26.11 -18.10
CA GLN A 45 4.16 -26.50 -17.61
C GLN A 45 4.20 -28.00 -17.27
N ARG A 46 3.27 -28.46 -16.42
CA ARG A 46 3.21 -29.87 -16.00
C ARG A 46 3.03 -30.82 -17.18
N ARG A 47 2.18 -30.48 -18.16
CA ARG A 47 1.95 -31.30 -19.36
C ARG A 47 3.20 -31.37 -20.24
N LEU A 48 3.94 -30.27 -20.37
CA LEU A 48 5.19 -30.25 -21.12
C LEU A 48 6.28 -31.06 -20.41
N ASP A 49 6.46 -30.87 -19.10
CA ASP A 49 7.41 -31.66 -18.30
C ASP A 49 7.14 -33.17 -18.41
N ASP A 50 5.87 -33.57 -18.29
CA ASP A 50 5.44 -34.96 -18.47
C ASP A 50 5.69 -35.48 -19.88
N HIS A 51 5.51 -34.64 -20.90
CA HIS A 51 5.78 -35.00 -22.29
C HIS A 51 7.27 -35.19 -22.54
N VAL A 52 8.11 -34.24 -22.12
CA VAL A 52 9.57 -34.29 -22.25
C VAL A 52 10.12 -35.53 -21.54
N ARG A 53 9.64 -35.83 -20.33
CA ARG A 53 10.01 -37.05 -19.59
C ARG A 53 9.68 -38.32 -20.38
N LYS A 54 8.46 -38.45 -20.90
CA LYS A 54 8.04 -39.63 -21.69
C LYS A 54 8.85 -39.80 -22.97
N VAL A 55 9.18 -38.72 -23.67
CA VAL A 55 10.00 -38.76 -24.88
C VAL A 55 11.43 -39.19 -24.54
N ARG A 56 12.01 -38.65 -23.45
CA ARG A 56 13.35 -39.03 -22.98
C ARG A 56 13.46 -40.50 -22.59
N GLU A 57 12.41 -41.06 -21.97
CA GLU A 57 12.37 -42.48 -21.59
C GLU A 57 12.20 -43.42 -22.78
N ARG A 58 11.42 -43.05 -23.80
CA ARG A 58 11.07 -43.92 -24.93
C ARG A 58 11.97 -43.75 -26.16
N TYR A 59 12.48 -42.54 -26.39
CA TYR A 59 13.23 -42.15 -27.59
C TYR A 59 14.42 -41.25 -27.22
N PRO A 60 15.48 -41.79 -26.60
CA PRO A 60 16.58 -40.99 -26.05
C PRO A 60 17.32 -40.14 -27.09
N ASP A 61 17.56 -40.68 -28.29
CA ASP A 61 18.30 -39.98 -29.35
C ASP A 61 17.50 -38.79 -29.90
N LEU A 62 16.18 -38.95 -30.05
CA LEU A 62 15.28 -37.85 -30.43
C LEU A 62 15.22 -36.78 -29.35
N ALA A 63 15.14 -37.20 -28.08
CA ALA A 63 15.14 -36.28 -26.94
C ALA A 63 16.42 -35.45 -26.87
N PHE A 64 17.57 -36.05 -27.21
CA PHE A 64 18.84 -35.34 -27.28
C PHE A 64 18.83 -34.25 -28.37
N GLY A 65 18.34 -34.58 -29.57
CA GLY A 65 18.23 -33.63 -30.69
C GLY A 65 17.27 -32.46 -30.44
N MET A 66 16.22 -32.66 -29.64
CA MET A 66 15.21 -31.63 -29.34
C MET A 66 15.44 -30.90 -28.01
N LYS A 67 16.54 -31.20 -27.31
CA LYS A 67 16.79 -30.70 -25.95
C LYS A 67 16.70 -29.18 -25.85
N GLU A 68 17.34 -28.47 -26.77
CA GLU A 68 17.40 -27.00 -26.74
C GLU A 68 16.02 -26.37 -26.94
N ASP A 69 15.19 -26.92 -27.84
CA ASP A 69 13.84 -26.43 -28.09
C ASP A 69 12.93 -26.63 -26.88
N TYR A 70 13.04 -27.79 -26.21
CA TYR A 70 12.30 -28.03 -24.97
C TYR A 70 12.74 -27.10 -23.84
N GLU A 71 14.04 -26.85 -23.68
CA GLU A 71 14.56 -25.92 -22.69
C GLU A 71 14.05 -24.48 -22.91
N LYS A 72 13.97 -24.03 -24.18
CA LYS A 72 13.38 -22.73 -24.53
C LYS A 72 11.90 -22.65 -24.14
N LEU A 73 11.10 -23.65 -24.52
CA LEU A 73 9.67 -23.70 -24.18
C LEU A 73 9.43 -23.72 -22.66
N LEU A 74 10.21 -24.50 -21.91
CA LEU A 74 10.12 -24.56 -20.45
C LEU A 74 10.47 -23.21 -19.82
N LYS A 75 11.50 -22.53 -20.34
CA LYS A 75 11.89 -21.19 -19.88
C LYS A 75 10.79 -20.16 -20.14
N ASP A 76 10.16 -20.19 -21.30
CA ASP A 76 9.07 -19.27 -21.65
C ASP A 76 7.84 -19.50 -20.77
N ILE A 77 7.45 -20.77 -20.56
CA ILE A 77 6.35 -21.11 -19.66
C ILE A 77 6.66 -20.70 -18.21
N ALA A 78 7.90 -20.92 -17.75
CA ALA A 78 8.32 -20.48 -16.42
C ALA A 78 8.26 -18.95 -16.29
N SER A 79 8.61 -18.21 -17.35
CA SER A 79 8.47 -16.75 -17.40
C SER A 79 7.00 -16.32 -17.28
N ILE A 80 6.11 -16.94 -18.06
CA ILE A 80 4.66 -16.68 -18.00
C ILE A 80 4.10 -16.95 -16.61
N ASN A 81 4.48 -18.06 -15.98
CA ASN A 81 4.06 -18.38 -14.61
C ASN A 81 4.53 -17.31 -13.61
N ARG A 82 5.81 -16.89 -13.68
CA ARG A 82 6.34 -15.84 -12.80
C ARG A 82 5.63 -14.50 -12.99
N GLU A 83 5.39 -14.08 -14.23
CA GLU A 83 4.68 -12.82 -14.50
C GLU A 83 3.20 -12.90 -14.08
N SER A 84 2.57 -14.07 -14.22
CA SER A 84 1.19 -14.27 -13.77
C SER A 84 1.08 -14.24 -12.23
N ASP A 85 2.03 -14.87 -11.52
CA ASP A 85 2.10 -14.83 -10.05
C ASP A 85 2.32 -13.38 -9.58
N LYS A 86 3.29 -12.64 -10.15
CA LYS A 86 3.51 -11.22 -9.85
C LYS A 86 2.28 -10.35 -10.10
N PHE A 87 1.58 -10.58 -11.21
CA PHE A 87 0.37 -9.82 -11.53
C PHE A 87 -0.75 -10.12 -10.53
N SER A 88 -0.87 -11.38 -10.08
CA SER A 88 -1.78 -11.77 -9.00
C SER A 88 -1.46 -11.05 -7.69
N ASP A 89 -0.19 -10.99 -7.29
CA ASP A 89 0.22 -10.29 -6.07
C ASP A 89 -0.15 -8.81 -6.12
N LEU A 90 0.17 -8.13 -7.23
CA LEU A 90 -0.20 -6.72 -7.44
C LEU A 90 -1.71 -6.52 -7.42
N PHE A 91 -2.46 -7.41 -8.08
CA PHE A 91 -3.91 -7.37 -8.09
C PHE A 91 -4.49 -7.50 -6.68
N TRP A 92 -3.99 -8.46 -5.88
CA TRP A 92 -4.45 -8.67 -4.51
C TRP A 92 -4.04 -7.55 -3.55
N ASP A 93 -2.90 -6.89 -3.77
CA ASP A 93 -2.53 -5.68 -3.01
C ASP A 93 -3.53 -4.54 -3.26
N VAL A 94 -3.95 -4.33 -4.51
CA VAL A 94 -5.00 -3.35 -4.83
C VAL A 94 -6.34 -3.79 -4.24
N ALA A 95 -6.73 -5.05 -4.47
CA ALA A 95 -8.02 -5.57 -4.04
C ALA A 95 -8.25 -5.44 -2.52
N ARG A 96 -7.25 -5.85 -1.74
CA ARG A 96 -7.31 -5.80 -0.28
C ARG A 96 -7.45 -4.38 0.25
N LYS A 97 -6.80 -3.40 -0.38
CA LYS A 97 -6.93 -1.99 0.03
C LYS A 97 -8.37 -1.51 -0.13
N PHE A 98 -8.98 -1.74 -1.29
CA PHE A 98 -10.37 -1.31 -1.56
C PHE A 98 -11.39 -2.09 -0.73
N GLN A 99 -11.15 -3.37 -0.45
CA GLN A 99 -12.03 -4.13 0.46
C GLN A 99 -11.90 -3.63 1.90
N GLY A 100 -10.68 -3.40 2.38
CA GLY A 100 -10.40 -3.00 3.75
C GLY A 100 -10.90 -1.59 4.09
N ILE A 101 -10.94 -0.67 3.13
CA ILE A 101 -11.48 0.66 3.35
C ILE A 101 -13.04 0.61 3.42
N ALA A 102 -13.69 -0.44 2.89
CA ALA A 102 -15.15 -0.47 2.69
C ALA A 102 -15.87 -1.00 3.92
N GLU A 103 -15.13 -1.73 4.75
CA GLU A 103 -15.61 -2.22 6.03
C GLU A 103 -15.18 -1.26 7.14
N VAL A 104 -16.11 -0.42 7.61
CA VAL A 104 -15.89 0.41 8.81
C VAL A 104 -16.30 -0.39 10.04
N ARG A 105 -15.50 -1.41 10.38
CA ARG A 105 -15.70 -2.20 11.60
C ARG A 105 -14.43 -2.22 12.47
N PRO A 106 -14.57 -2.13 13.80
CA PRO A 106 -13.45 -2.34 14.70
C PRO A 106 -12.92 -3.78 14.61
N GLU A 107 -11.62 -3.92 14.38
CA GLU A 107 -10.91 -5.19 14.40
C GLU A 107 -9.52 -5.04 15.02
N LYS A 108 -8.85 -6.18 15.25
CA LYS A 108 -7.46 -6.19 15.71
C LYS A 108 -6.54 -6.08 14.51
N ILE A 109 -5.61 -5.12 14.57
CA ILE A 109 -4.80 -4.73 13.43
C ILE A 109 -3.33 -4.78 13.83
N ASN A 110 -2.57 -5.61 13.14
CA ASN A 110 -1.12 -5.55 13.18
C ASN A 110 -0.63 -4.40 12.27
N LEU A 111 -0.13 -3.32 12.88
CA LEU A 111 0.29 -2.13 12.12
C LEU A 111 1.50 -2.37 11.22
N SER A 112 2.41 -3.29 11.58
CA SER A 112 3.52 -3.67 10.69
C SER A 112 3.00 -4.29 9.38
N GLN A 113 2.03 -5.20 9.47
CA GLN A 113 1.43 -5.82 8.30
C GLN A 113 0.66 -4.81 7.44
N LEU A 114 -0.11 -3.93 8.07
CA LEU A 114 -0.81 -2.84 7.39
C LEU A 114 0.18 -1.92 6.65
N LEU A 115 1.21 -1.44 7.33
CA LEU A 115 2.20 -0.54 6.78
C LEU A 115 3.03 -1.19 5.67
N ALA A 116 3.34 -2.48 5.79
CA ALA A 116 3.95 -3.23 4.70
C ALA A 116 3.06 -3.26 3.45
N ALA A 117 1.75 -3.45 3.62
CA ALA A 117 0.79 -3.40 2.52
C ALA A 117 0.68 -1.99 1.91
N GLU A 118 0.64 -0.94 2.74
CA GLU A 118 0.65 0.44 2.26
C GLU A 118 1.91 0.74 1.45
N MET A 119 3.08 0.29 1.90
CA MET A 119 4.33 0.46 1.16
C MET A 119 4.32 -0.25 -0.19
N ARG A 120 3.74 -1.46 -0.30
CA ARG A 120 3.55 -2.11 -1.62
C ARG A 120 2.58 -1.31 -2.49
N PHE A 121 1.51 -0.77 -1.92
CA PHE A 121 0.59 0.09 -2.66
C PHE A 121 1.24 1.38 -3.17
N THR A 122 2.29 1.88 -2.49
CA THR A 122 3.04 3.04 -3.00
C THR A 122 3.79 2.78 -4.31
N ASP A 123 3.98 1.53 -4.73
CA ASP A 123 4.66 1.21 -5.98
C ASP A 123 3.87 1.63 -7.23
N PHE A 124 2.57 1.91 -7.09
CA PHE A 124 1.77 2.53 -8.15
C PHE A 124 2.13 4.01 -8.39
N TYR A 125 2.90 4.63 -7.49
CA TYR A 125 3.47 5.96 -7.66
C TYR A 125 4.89 5.85 -8.22
N LEU A 126 5.03 5.79 -9.55
CA LEU A 126 6.31 5.53 -10.23
C LEU A 126 7.48 6.42 -9.78
N PRO A 127 7.33 7.75 -9.59
CA PRO A 127 8.42 8.57 -9.07
C PRO A 127 8.86 8.14 -7.67
N PHE A 128 7.91 7.78 -6.80
CA PHE A 128 8.23 7.26 -5.47
C PHE A 128 8.86 5.87 -5.53
N LYS A 129 8.50 5.04 -6.51
CA LYS A 129 9.10 3.72 -6.73
C LYS A 129 10.56 3.78 -7.17
N HIS A 130 10.87 4.65 -8.12
CA HIS A 130 12.16 4.63 -8.82
C HIS A 130 13.15 5.71 -8.35
N GLU A 131 12.66 6.84 -7.84
CA GLU A 131 13.49 8.02 -7.56
C GLU A 131 13.68 8.28 -6.06
N VAL A 132 13.02 7.51 -5.19
CA VAL A 132 13.08 7.67 -3.73
C VAL A 132 13.72 6.44 -3.09
N LYS A 133 14.80 6.65 -2.34
CA LYS A 133 15.45 5.60 -1.55
C LYS A 133 14.60 5.33 -0.31
N LYS A 134 14.17 4.09 -0.10
CA LYS A 134 13.30 3.68 1.02
C LYS A 134 14.07 2.85 2.02
N HIS A 135 13.90 3.15 3.30
CA HIS A 135 14.38 2.39 4.44
C HIS A 135 13.18 1.98 5.29
N VAL A 136 12.85 0.69 5.28
CA VAL A 136 11.64 0.17 5.95
C VAL A 136 12.05 -0.85 7.00
N GLU A 137 11.76 -0.55 8.27
CA GLU A 137 12.13 -1.36 9.44
C GLU A 137 10.87 -1.64 10.26
N LEU A 138 10.21 -2.75 9.96
CA LEU A 138 8.94 -3.14 10.60
C LEU A 138 9.18 -4.26 11.61
N MET A 139 8.65 -4.10 12.81
CA MET A 139 8.79 -5.07 13.90
C MET A 139 7.82 -6.23 13.64
N GLU A 140 8.32 -7.47 13.61
CA GLU A 140 7.50 -8.65 13.32
C GLU A 140 6.45 -8.90 14.43
N ASP A 141 6.89 -8.86 15.70
CA ASP A 141 6.07 -9.15 16.88
C ASP A 141 5.43 -7.89 17.49
N LEU A 142 4.94 -6.99 16.64
CA LEU A 142 4.29 -5.77 17.10
C LEU A 142 2.89 -6.05 17.67
N PRO A 143 2.53 -5.54 18.87
CA PRO A 143 1.19 -5.69 19.42
C PRO A 143 0.09 -5.17 18.48
N GLU A 144 -1.06 -5.84 18.47
CA GLU A 144 -2.20 -5.43 17.65
C GLU A 144 -2.96 -4.27 18.30
N VAL A 145 -3.27 -3.24 17.52
CA VAL A 145 -4.16 -2.14 17.94
C VAL A 145 -5.61 -2.48 17.59
N THR A 146 -6.57 -1.90 18.32
CA THR A 146 -7.99 -2.07 18.01
C THR A 146 -8.52 -0.82 17.31
N GLY A 147 -9.15 -0.99 16.15
CA GLY A 147 -9.79 0.12 15.44
C GLY A 147 -10.30 -0.27 14.05
N SER A 148 -10.73 0.73 13.29
CA SER A 148 -11.17 0.56 11.89
C SER A 148 -9.94 0.44 10.99
N LEU A 149 -9.87 -0.63 10.19
CA LEU A 149 -8.79 -0.80 9.21
C LEU A 149 -8.77 0.35 8.20
N ALA A 150 -9.95 0.81 7.77
CA ALA A 150 -10.10 1.96 6.89
C ALA A 150 -9.44 3.21 7.48
N ASP A 151 -9.67 3.49 8.76
CA ASP A 151 -9.14 4.69 9.42
C ASP A 151 -7.61 4.67 9.42
N TYR A 152 -7.00 3.55 9.82
CA TYR A 152 -5.55 3.43 9.85
C TYR A 152 -4.95 3.40 8.44
N SER A 153 -5.52 2.64 7.50
CA SER A 153 -5.05 2.55 6.12
C SER A 153 -5.06 3.94 5.45
N LEU A 154 -6.19 4.65 5.51
CA LEU A 154 -6.33 5.99 4.93
C LEU A 154 -5.40 7.00 5.61
N SER A 155 -5.31 6.96 6.94
CA SER A 155 -4.47 7.90 7.69
C SER A 155 -2.98 7.70 7.38
N PHE A 156 -2.47 6.47 7.49
CA PHE A 156 -1.06 6.21 7.19
C PHE A 156 -0.72 6.44 5.73
N PHE A 157 -1.64 6.11 4.81
CA PHE A 157 -1.44 6.42 3.40
C PHE A 157 -1.34 7.92 3.14
N ALA A 158 -2.17 8.75 3.80
CA ALA A 158 -2.07 10.21 3.71
C ALA A 158 -0.76 10.75 4.29
N LEU A 159 -0.29 10.21 5.43
CA LEU A 159 1.02 10.58 5.99
C LEU A 159 2.17 10.24 5.04
N ILE A 160 2.13 9.05 4.42
CA ILE A 160 3.08 8.64 3.39
C ILE A 160 2.97 9.57 2.18
N ARG A 161 1.76 9.89 1.74
CA ARG A 161 1.52 10.73 0.56
C ARG A 161 2.08 12.14 0.75
N ARG A 162 1.91 12.73 1.94
CA ARG A 162 2.53 14.00 2.28
C ARG A 162 4.05 13.94 2.18
N ALA A 163 4.69 12.87 2.67
CA ALA A 163 6.12 12.68 2.50
C ALA A 163 6.53 12.59 1.02
N MET A 164 5.75 11.88 0.19
CA MET A 164 5.99 11.84 -1.27
C MET A 164 5.95 13.24 -1.89
N THR A 165 4.94 14.05 -1.54
CA THR A 165 4.79 15.41 -2.07
C THR A 165 5.92 16.31 -1.60
N ALA A 166 6.30 16.24 -0.31
CA ALA A 166 7.37 17.05 0.28
C ALA A 166 8.73 16.80 -0.37
N MET A 167 8.98 15.59 -0.88
CA MET A 167 10.23 15.23 -1.56
C MET A 167 10.22 15.49 -3.07
N ARG A 168 9.08 15.86 -3.68
CA ARG A 168 8.92 15.90 -5.15
C ARG A 168 9.96 16.76 -5.86
N ASN A 169 10.33 17.87 -5.26
CA ASN A 169 11.27 18.84 -5.84
C ASN A 169 12.65 18.84 -5.14
N GLU A 170 12.88 17.88 -4.24
CA GLU A 170 14.15 17.80 -3.51
C GLU A 170 15.20 17.00 -4.29
N PRO A 171 16.49 17.40 -4.21
CA PRO A 171 17.59 16.74 -4.91
C PRO A 171 17.96 15.40 -4.26
N GLN A 172 17.80 15.27 -2.94
CA GLN A 172 17.92 14.02 -2.23
C GLN A 172 16.56 13.58 -1.73
N ARG A 173 16.16 12.36 -2.08
CA ARG A 173 14.84 11.80 -1.73
C ARG A 173 15.02 10.48 -1.01
N VAL A 174 14.93 10.55 0.30
CA VAL A 174 15.07 9.41 1.20
C VAL A 174 13.88 9.36 2.12
N PHE A 175 13.21 8.21 2.15
CA PHE A 175 12.06 7.92 2.98
C PHE A 175 12.39 6.82 3.98
N PHE A 176 11.95 7.00 5.23
CA PHE A 176 12.08 6.02 6.29
C PHE A 176 10.70 5.72 6.85
N LEU A 177 10.44 4.43 7.10
CA LEU A 177 9.27 3.96 7.83
C LEU A 177 9.73 2.93 8.83
N SER A 178 9.42 3.15 10.10
CA SER A 178 9.68 2.16 11.13
C SER A 178 8.51 2.00 12.07
N THR A 179 8.42 0.81 12.67
CA THR A 179 7.50 0.53 13.77
C THR A 179 8.27 0.06 14.99
N ASP A 180 7.83 0.48 16.16
CA ASP A 180 8.37 0.05 17.44
C ASP A 180 7.23 -0.11 18.45
N GLY A 181 7.46 -0.78 19.57
CA GLY A 181 6.42 -1.04 20.57
C GLY A 181 6.99 -1.07 21.98
N ASP A 182 6.17 -0.65 22.93
CA ASP A 182 6.46 -0.78 24.36
C ASP A 182 5.29 -1.42 25.12
N ASP A 183 5.29 -1.33 26.45
CA ASP A 183 4.30 -1.95 27.33
C ASP A 183 2.90 -1.31 27.30
N GLY A 184 2.65 -0.32 26.44
CA GLY A 184 1.31 0.26 26.29
C GLY A 184 1.01 0.93 24.96
N LYS A 185 2.02 1.19 24.12
CA LYS A 185 1.87 1.89 22.84
C LYS A 185 2.62 1.19 21.72
N VAL A 186 2.05 1.30 20.54
CA VAL A 186 2.70 1.03 19.27
C VAL A 186 3.11 2.36 18.65
N TYR A 187 4.36 2.45 18.21
CA TYR A 187 4.95 3.61 17.57
C TYR A 187 5.10 3.35 16.08
N VAL A 188 4.63 4.29 15.27
CA VAL A 188 4.91 4.35 13.83
C VAL A 188 5.67 5.63 13.57
N ARG A 189 6.84 5.53 12.95
CA ARG A 189 7.69 6.68 12.64
C ARG A 189 7.94 6.77 11.15
N LEU A 190 7.55 7.90 10.57
CA LEU A 190 7.78 8.24 9.18
C LEU A 190 8.79 9.37 9.12
N ARG A 191 9.86 9.21 8.34
CA ARG A 191 10.81 10.31 8.09
C ARG A 191 11.02 10.51 6.60
N ASP A 192 11.24 11.77 6.22
CA ASP A 192 11.51 12.13 4.84
C ASP A 192 12.53 13.26 4.73
N SER A 193 13.26 13.28 3.62
CA SER A 193 14.19 14.35 3.28
C SER A 193 13.52 15.54 2.59
N GLY A 194 12.19 15.67 2.68
CA GLY A 194 11.43 16.75 2.11
C GLY A 194 11.75 18.11 2.73
N GLY A 195 11.22 19.15 2.09
CA GLY A 195 11.23 20.51 2.64
C GLY A 195 10.62 20.55 4.06
N PRO A 196 11.04 21.49 4.95
CA PRO A 196 10.54 21.56 6.31
C PRO A 196 9.01 21.62 6.41
N PHE A 197 8.45 21.16 7.53
CA PHE A 197 7.02 21.32 7.80
C PHE A 197 6.60 22.79 7.70
N GLN A 198 5.49 23.02 7.00
CA GLN A 198 4.85 24.33 7.00
C GLN A 198 4.38 24.67 8.42
N GLU A 199 4.47 25.93 8.79
CA GLU A 199 4.11 26.39 10.14
C GLU A 199 2.67 26.04 10.52
N ALA A 200 1.75 26.06 9.55
CA ALA A 200 0.36 25.66 9.75
C ALA A 200 0.22 24.19 10.19
N ILE A 201 1.02 23.28 9.63
CA ILE A 201 1.04 21.86 10.00
C ILE A 201 1.53 21.68 11.46
N ILE A 202 2.59 22.41 11.83
CA ILE A 202 3.18 22.34 13.17
C ILE A 202 2.16 22.83 14.20
N ARG A 203 1.62 24.04 14.00
CA ARG A 203 0.61 24.63 14.89
C ARG A 203 -0.61 23.73 15.04
N PHE A 204 -1.06 23.13 13.94
CA PHE A 204 -2.17 22.18 13.95
C PHE A 204 -1.86 20.96 14.83
N ALA A 205 -0.71 20.32 14.62
CA ALA A 205 -0.33 19.14 15.41
C ALA A 205 -0.21 19.48 16.91
N ASP A 206 0.37 20.64 17.24
CA ASP A 206 0.51 21.10 18.63
C ASP A 206 -0.84 21.34 19.30
N GLN A 207 -1.78 21.99 18.59
CA GLN A 207 -3.14 22.24 19.10
C GLN A 207 -3.92 20.93 19.32
N LEU A 208 -3.75 19.98 18.39
CA LEU A 208 -4.38 18.68 18.46
C LEU A 208 -3.88 17.84 19.64
N GLU A 209 -2.59 17.96 20.00
CA GLU A 209 -2.06 17.35 21.23
C GLU A 209 -2.56 18.04 22.49
N GLN A 210 -2.79 19.35 22.46
CA GLN A 210 -3.30 20.13 23.59
C GLN A 210 -4.82 19.98 23.80
N GLY A 211 -5.53 19.26 22.91
CA GLY A 211 -6.97 19.04 23.01
C GLY A 211 -7.83 20.27 22.68
N GLY A 212 -7.28 21.25 21.95
CA GLY A 212 -8.04 22.42 21.52
C GLY A 212 -9.05 22.09 20.41
N GLU A 213 -10.09 22.91 20.26
CA GLU A 213 -10.90 22.92 19.03
C GLU A 213 -10.01 23.40 17.88
N VAL A 214 -9.81 22.54 16.88
CA VAL A 214 -8.89 22.83 15.78
C VAL A 214 -9.68 23.11 14.51
N ALA A 215 -9.60 24.35 14.05
CA ALA A 215 -10.13 24.71 12.73
C ALA A 215 -9.30 24.02 11.64
N ALA A 216 -9.97 23.48 10.62
CA ALA A 216 -9.29 22.94 9.46
C ALA A 216 -8.47 24.06 8.79
N PRO A 217 -7.18 23.83 8.46
CA PRO A 217 -6.43 24.79 7.69
C PRO A 217 -7.07 24.97 6.31
N ASP A 218 -7.06 26.20 5.78
CA ASP A 218 -7.63 26.53 4.45
C ASP A 218 -6.91 25.81 3.29
N ALA A 219 -5.72 25.27 3.53
CA ALA A 219 -4.93 24.56 2.55
C ALA A 219 -5.20 23.05 2.58
N ASP A 220 -5.37 22.44 1.40
CA ASP A 220 -5.34 20.99 1.24
C ASP A 220 -3.92 20.47 1.48
N LEU A 221 -3.70 19.84 2.63
CA LEU A 221 -2.39 19.34 3.09
C LEU A 221 -2.21 17.86 2.75
N ASP A 222 -2.58 17.43 1.54
CA ASP A 222 -2.57 16.02 1.09
C ASP A 222 -3.33 15.09 2.08
N GLY A 223 -4.42 15.58 2.67
CA GLY A 223 -5.19 14.84 3.66
C GLY A 223 -4.53 14.66 5.04
N PHE A 224 -3.35 15.25 5.30
CA PHE A 224 -2.64 15.15 6.59
C PHE A 224 -3.53 15.53 7.78
N PHE A 225 -4.28 16.63 7.66
CA PHE A 225 -5.22 17.09 8.69
C PHE A 225 -6.24 16.01 9.06
N HIS A 226 -6.91 15.42 8.07
CA HIS A 226 -7.91 14.38 8.28
C HIS A 226 -7.31 13.09 8.83
N ALA A 227 -6.10 12.73 8.38
CA ALA A 227 -5.35 11.61 8.94
C ALA A 227 -5.09 11.78 10.43
N CYS A 228 -4.65 12.97 10.85
CA CYS A 228 -4.42 13.25 12.26
C CYS A 228 -5.70 13.19 13.10
N LEU A 229 -6.82 13.69 12.58
CA LEU A 229 -8.13 13.60 13.26
C LEU A 229 -8.60 12.15 13.43
N LEU A 230 -8.50 11.33 12.37
CA LEU A 230 -8.86 9.92 12.45
C LEU A 230 -7.96 9.16 13.43
N LEU A 231 -6.65 9.38 13.39
CA LEU A 231 -5.72 8.79 14.35
C LEU A 231 -6.02 9.22 15.79
N LYS A 232 -6.43 10.48 16.02
CA LYS A 232 -6.87 10.97 17.34
C LYS A 232 -8.13 10.29 17.84
N HIS A 233 -9.06 9.93 16.96
CA HIS A 233 -10.23 9.12 17.34
C HIS A 233 -9.80 7.78 17.96
N HIS A 234 -8.67 7.23 17.51
CA HIS A 234 -8.02 6.04 18.09
C HIS A 234 -7.04 6.36 19.23
N ARG A 235 -7.19 7.53 19.87
CA ARG A 235 -6.35 8.01 20.98
C ARG A 235 -4.86 8.08 20.65
N ALA A 236 -4.50 8.21 19.38
CA ALA A 236 -3.11 8.34 18.99
C ALA A 236 -2.53 9.70 19.43
N HIS A 237 -1.25 9.70 19.75
CA HIS A 237 -0.45 10.91 19.91
C HIS A 237 0.45 11.09 18.70
N ILE A 238 0.45 12.28 18.13
CA ILE A 238 1.15 12.62 16.90
C ILE A 238 2.17 13.70 17.24
N HIS A 239 3.45 13.37 17.08
CA HIS A 239 4.54 14.30 17.31
C HIS A 239 5.27 14.58 16.00
N LEU A 240 5.43 15.86 15.70
CA LEU A 240 6.22 16.35 14.58
C LEU A 240 7.56 16.86 15.08
N SER A 241 8.64 16.46 14.42
CA SER A 241 9.97 16.98 14.73
C SER A 241 10.84 17.06 13.46
N ARG A 242 11.98 17.73 13.61
CA ARG A 242 13.03 17.78 12.59
C ARG A 242 14.29 17.16 13.16
N GLU A 243 14.79 16.11 12.51
CA GLU A 243 15.98 15.36 12.92
C GLU A 243 17.09 15.60 11.90
N GLY A 244 17.88 16.65 12.13
CA GLY A 244 18.88 17.10 11.16
C GLY A 244 18.21 17.48 9.82
N ALA A 245 18.50 16.73 8.77
CA ALA A 245 17.99 16.97 7.43
C ALA A 245 16.60 16.34 7.17
N TYR A 246 16.01 15.64 8.15
CA TYR A 246 14.77 14.89 7.94
C TYR A 246 13.60 15.45 8.73
N ASN A 247 12.44 15.54 8.10
CA ASN A 247 11.17 15.66 8.80
C ASN A 247 10.83 14.33 9.46
N ALA A 248 10.21 14.36 10.64
CA ALA A 248 9.75 13.16 11.33
C ALA A 248 8.31 13.33 11.82
N VAL A 249 7.47 12.33 11.52
CA VAL A 249 6.15 12.13 12.13
C VAL A 249 6.23 10.89 12.97
N THR A 250 5.94 11.02 14.25
CA THR A 250 5.81 9.87 15.16
C THR A 250 4.36 9.76 15.61
N VAL A 251 3.74 8.62 15.35
CA VAL A 251 2.38 8.29 15.77
C VAL A 251 2.47 7.21 16.85
N ALA A 252 2.03 7.53 18.07
CA ALA A 252 2.01 6.60 19.19
C ALA A 252 0.55 6.22 19.50
N ILE A 253 0.19 4.95 19.30
CA ILE A 253 -1.17 4.43 19.37
C ILE A 253 -1.26 3.48 20.57
N PRO A 254 -2.18 3.70 21.53
CA PRO A 254 -2.39 2.76 22.61
C PRO A 254 -3.00 1.45 22.07
N TYR A 255 -2.50 0.31 22.55
CA TYR A 255 -3.03 -1.01 22.19
C TYR A 255 -3.69 -1.75 23.37
N ARG A 256 -3.69 -1.13 24.55
CA ARG A 256 -4.36 -1.59 25.77
C ARG A 256 -5.49 -0.64 26.17
#